data_AF-A0A8X6MZH9-F1
#
_entry.id   AF-A0A8X6MZH9-F1
#
_cell.length_a   1.000
_cell.length_b   1.000
_cell.length_c   1.000
_cell.angle_alpha   90.00
_cell.angle_beta   90.00
_cell.angle_gamma   90.00
#
_symmetry.space_group_name_H-M   'P 1'
#
loop_
_entity.id
_entity.type
_entity.pdbx_description
1 polymer ?
#
loop_
_entity_poly.entity_id
_entity_poly.type
_entity_poly.pdbx_seq_one_letter_code
_entity_poly.pdbx_strand_id
1 'polypeptide(L)' 'KYLVLASNTVRPGQVYRVCVSILETGSPVVVRASLHRDGEQVVSATEVADPHQVTTLLMQVGNDF' A
#
# COMPACT_ATOMS: atom_id res chain seq x y z
N LYS A 1 -14.58 -8.81 0.84
CA LYS A 1 -14.46 -7.36 1.15
C LYS A 1 -13.07 -7.05 1.70
N TYR A 2 -12.65 -5.78 1.65
CA TYR A 2 -11.38 -5.31 2.19
C TYR A 2 -11.53 -3.88 2.77
N LEU A 3 -10.60 -3.49 3.63
CA LEU A 3 -10.42 -2.14 4.15
C LEU A 3 -8.98 -1.68 3.85
N VAL A 4 -8.85 -0.49 3.28
CA VAL A 4 -7.54 0.14 3.01
C VAL A 4 -7.48 1.48 3.75
N LEU A 5 -6.40 1.69 4.48
CA LEU A 5 -6.11 2.94 5.19
C LEU A 5 -4.76 3.48 4.72
N ALA A 6 -4.74 4.74 4.31
CA ALA A 6 -3.53 5.45 3.90
C ALA A 6 -3.66 6.94 4.20
N SER A 7 -2.53 7.63 4.32
CA SER A 7 -2.48 9.08 4.50
C SER A 7 -2.98 9.80 3.24
N ASN A 8 -3.71 10.90 3.38
CA ASN A 8 -4.04 11.77 2.22
C ASN A 8 -2.84 12.60 1.72
N THR A 9 -1.73 12.57 2.45
CA THR A 9 -0.52 13.35 2.18
C THR A 9 0.65 12.40 1.90
N VAL A 10 1.32 12.60 0.76
CA VAL A 10 2.60 11.97 0.41
C VAL A 10 3.71 12.99 0.65
N ARG A 11 4.82 12.57 1.26
CA ARG A 11 5.96 13.45 1.57
C ARG A 11 7.21 12.92 0.87
N PRO A 12 7.92 13.75 0.07
CA PRO A 12 9.18 13.34 -0.54
C PRO A 12 10.20 12.83 0.48
N GLY A 13 10.96 11.81 0.11
CA GLY A 13 11.98 11.18 0.95
C GLY A 13 11.46 10.33 2.12
N GLN A 14 10.15 10.30 2.38
CA GLN A 14 9.57 9.54 3.49
C GLN A 14 8.97 8.21 3.03
N VAL A 15 8.91 7.25 3.95
CA VAL A 15 8.15 6.01 3.73
C VAL A 15 6.66 6.33 3.82
N TYR A 16 5.95 6.09 2.73
CA TYR A 16 4.49 6.12 2.68
C TYR A 16 3.93 4.74 3.02
N ARG A 17 3.03 4.70 4.01
CA ARG A 17 2.46 3.47 4.56
C ARG A 17 1.01 3.29 4.11
N VAL A 18 0.70 2.11 3.60
CA VAL A 18 -0.67 1.65 3.32
C VAL A 18 -0.95 0.44 4.20
N CYS A 19 -2.03 0.50 4.98
CA CYS A 19 -2.49 -0.63 5.79
C CYS A 19 -3.71 -1.27 5.11
N VAL A 20 -3.70 -2.59 4.99
CA VAL A 20 -4.74 -3.35 4.31
C VAL A 20 -5.24 -4.44 5.25
N SER A 21 -6.55 -4.51 5.42
CA SER A 21 -7.23 -5.59 6.11
C SER A 21 -8.17 -6.28 5.14
N ILE A 22 -8.05 -7.59 5.06
CA ILE A 22 -8.85 -8.42 4.18
C ILE A 22 -10.00 -9.01 4.99
N LEU A 23 -11.23 -8.58 4.72
CA LEU A 23 -12.39 -8.83 5.59
C LEU A 23 -13.18 -10.08 5.19
N GLU A 24 -13.16 -10.46 3.91
CA GLU A 24 -13.83 -11.68 3.46
C GLU A 24 -12.96 -12.36 2.39
N THR A 25 -12.27 -13.41 2.80
CA THR A 25 -11.69 -14.50 1.98
C THR A 25 -11.16 -15.56 2.94
N GLY A 26 -11.16 -16.83 2.52
CA GLY A 26 -10.59 -17.94 3.31
C GLY A 26 -9.12 -18.22 3.03
N SER A 27 -8.50 -17.53 2.07
CA SER A 27 -7.10 -17.75 1.68
C SER A 27 -6.32 -16.43 1.58
N PRO A 28 -4.99 -16.48 1.79
CA PRO A 28 -4.12 -15.34 1.54
C PRO A 28 -4.25 -14.80 0.11
N VAL A 29 -4.09 -13.50 -0.05
CA VAL A 29 -4.17 -12.82 -1.34
C VAL A 29 -2.95 -11.93 -1.56
N VAL A 30 -2.54 -11.75 -2.80
CA VAL A 30 -1.48 -10.79 -3.14
C VAL A 30 -2.10 -9.40 -3.26
N VAL A 31 -1.56 -8.45 -2.53
CA VAL A 31 -1.98 -7.04 -2.56
C VAL A 31 -0.84 -6.20 -3.10
N ARG A 32 -1.16 -5.29 -4.01
CA ARG A 32 -0.23 -4.30 -4.55
C ARG A 32 -0.77 -2.90 -4.30
N ALA A 33 0.09 -2.01 -3.84
CA ALA A 33 -0.17 -0.58 -3.75
C ALA A 33 0.84 0.17 -4.61
N SER A 34 0.42 1.29 -5.20
CA SER A 34 1.28 2.15 -6.00
C SER A 34 0.90 3.61 -5.84
N LEU A 35 1.89 4.48 -5.76
CA LEU A 35 1.71 5.93 -5.89
C LEU A 35 1.97 6.35 -7.34
N HIS A 36 1.13 7.26 -7.83
CA HIS A 36 1.21 7.80 -9.18
C HIS A 36 1.27 9.33 -9.11
N ARG A 37 2.10 9.93 -9.96
CA ARG A 37 2.18 11.38 -10.17
C ARG A 37 2.06 11.62 -11.67
N ASP A 38 1.12 12.47 -12.06
CA ASP A 38 0.86 12.81 -13.47
C ASP A 38 0.67 11.60 -14.40
N GLY A 39 0.12 10.50 -13.86
CA GLY A 39 -0.14 9.26 -14.60
C GLY A 39 1.04 8.26 -14.63
N GLU A 40 2.20 8.62 -14.08
CA GLU A 40 3.36 7.74 -13.99
C GLU A 40 3.48 7.10 -12.60
N GLN A 41 3.76 5.80 -12.55
CA GLN A 41 4.02 5.10 -11.29
C GLN A 41 5.40 5.48 -10.76
N VAL A 42 5.44 6.13 -9.61
CA VAL A 42 6.70 6.56 -8.97
C VAL A 42 7.25 5.54 -7.97
N VAL A 43 6.38 4.79 -7.30
CA VAL A 43 6.75 3.75 -6.33
C VAL A 43 5.60 2.77 -6.17
N SER A 44 5.94 1.51 -5.87
CA SER A 44 4.98 0.48 -5.53
C SER A 44 5.54 -0.49 -4.50
N ALA A 45 4.63 -1.16 -3.79
CA ALA A 45 4.95 -2.29 -2.93
C ALA A 45 3.92 -3.40 -3.16
N THR A 46 4.36 -4.64 -2.95
CA THR A 46 3.54 -5.84 -3.08
C THR A 46 3.76 -6.71 -1.86
N GLU A 47 2.68 -7.18 -1.25
CA GLU A 47 2.72 -8.05 -0.07
C GLU A 47 1.67 -9.16 -0.17
N VAL A 48 1.91 -10.26 0.53
CA VAL A 48 0.89 -11.29 0.74
C VAL A 48 0.09 -10.91 1.99
N ALA A 49 -1.23 -10.75 1.82
CA ALA A 49 -2.15 -10.40 2.89
C ALA A 49 -2.92 -11.62 3.38
N ASP A 50 -2.82 -11.87 4.69
CA ASP A 50 -3.58 -12.92 5.38
C ASP A 50 -4.95 -12.38 5.82
N PRO A 51 -6.07 -13.12 5.64
CA PRO A 51 -7.42 -12.69 6.02
C PRO A 51 -7.61 -12.34 7.50
N HIS A 52 -6.69 -12.74 8.38
CA HIS A 52 -6.80 -12.52 9.83
C HIS A 52 -5.82 -11.48 10.37
N GLN A 53 -5.06 -10.81 9.49
CA GLN A 53 -4.04 -9.85 9.89
C GLN A 53 -4.16 -8.55 9.09
N VAL A 54 -3.66 -7.47 9.69
CA VAL A 54 -3.46 -6.23 8.96
C VAL A 54 -2.09 -6.31 8.29
N THR A 55 -2.09 -6.26 6.96
CA THR A 55 -0.86 -6.24 6.17
C THR A 55 -0.48 -4.79 5.88
N THR A 56 0.79 -4.48 6.02
CA THR A 56 1.32 -3.13 5.77
C THR A 56 2.20 -3.15 4.54
N LEU A 57 1.89 -2.29 3.57
CA LEU A 57 2.73 -2.03 2.42
C LEU A 57 3.52 -0.73 2.67
N LEU A 58 4.84 -0.80 2.55
CA LEU A 58 5.75 0.33 2.75
C LEU A 58 6.33 0.76 1.41
N MET A 59 6.12 2.01 1.03
CA MET A 59 6.61 2.59 -0.22
C MET A 59 7.58 3.72 0.08
N GLN A 60 8.86 3.54 -0.24
CA GLN A 60 9.86 4.60 -0.10
C GLN A 60 9.65 5.66 -1.18
N VAL A 61 9.19 6.83 -0.79
CA VAL A 61 8.99 7.95 -1.71
C VAL A 61 10.36 8.57 -2.03
N GLY A 62 10.61 8.81 -3.32
CA GLY A 62 11.82 9.51 -3.77
C GLY A 62 11.88 10.95 -3.24
N ASN A 63 13.09 11.53 -3.18
CA ASN A 63 13.24 12.93 -2.81
C ASN A 63 12.73 13.89 -3.90
N ASP A 64 12.68 13.42 -5.14
CA ASP A 64 12.24 14.20 -6.31
C ASP A 64 10.72 14.06 -6.57
N PHE A 65 9.98 13.51 -5.59
CA PHE A 65 8.54 13.27 -5.68
C PHE A 65 7.71 14.55 -5.74
#